data_AF-A0A5E6M9U1-F1
#
_entry.id   AF-A0A5E6M9U1-F1
#
_cell.length_a   1.000
_cell.length_b   1.000
_cell.length_c   1.000
_cell.angle_alpha   90.00
_cell.angle_beta   90.00
_cell.angle_gamma   90.00
#
_symmetry.space_group_name_H-M   'P 1'
#
loop_
_entity.id
_entity.type
_entity.pdbx_description
1 polymer ?
#
loop_
_entity_poly.entity_id
_entity_poly.type
_entity_poly.pdbx_seq_one_letter_code
_entity_poly.pdbx_strand_id
1 'polypeptide(L)'
;MARFVELPLTAGGAKLLIGLIHLRPLPGSPRYSGGFDAVLEGALADTEAWENGGADALCIENYGDAPFWKSAVPPETIAAMAAVGAEIRRSSSLPLGFNVLRNDSQAALALCAACGGSFLRVNVLANAAVTDQGILEGEAASLLRARSHLDPRIRILADLRVKHAAPLSPRPIEEEAVDLVERALADGIILTGPKTGAEPLIEEVERVRSVLPLTPILAGSGIHEKNLQRYLAASDGVLVGSSAKEQAIDTPVDRRKVEKLTRLLHIPPPSRMGPSRPE
;
A
#
# COMPACT_ATOMS: atom_id res chain seq x y z
N MET A 1 -9.11 -21.66 10.83
CA MET A 1 -8.81 -21.02 9.52
C MET A 1 -8.58 -19.54 9.77
N ALA A 2 -7.58 -18.92 9.14
CA ALA A 2 -7.35 -17.48 9.27
C ALA A 2 -8.59 -16.71 8.82
N ARG A 3 -9.03 -15.71 9.60
CA ARG A 3 -10.25 -14.94 9.32
C ARG A 3 -9.99 -13.98 8.16
N PHE A 4 -10.63 -14.22 7.02
CA PHE A 4 -10.64 -13.27 5.91
C PHE A 4 -11.51 -12.06 6.29
N VAL A 5 -10.98 -10.85 6.08
CA VAL A 5 -11.70 -9.58 6.27
C VAL A 5 -11.52 -8.76 5.01
N GLU A 6 -12.61 -8.54 4.28
CA GLU A 6 -12.62 -7.86 2.99
C GLU A 6 -12.16 -6.39 3.12
N LEU A 7 -11.36 -5.92 2.16
CA LEU A 7 -10.98 -4.52 2.05
C LEU A 7 -12.15 -3.72 1.45
N PRO A 8 -12.74 -2.74 2.17
CA PRO A 8 -13.93 -2.00 1.72
C PRO A 8 -13.60 -0.89 0.70
N LEU A 9 -12.75 -1.17 -0.28
CA LEU A 9 -12.25 -0.18 -1.24
C LEU A 9 -13.14 -0.09 -2.48
N THR A 10 -13.81 1.04 -2.71
CA THR A 10 -14.66 1.23 -3.89
C THR A 10 -14.44 2.61 -4.49
N ALA A 11 -14.49 2.72 -5.81
CA ALA A 11 -14.39 4.01 -6.50
C ALA A 11 -15.54 4.93 -6.08
N GLY A 12 -15.22 6.15 -5.64
CA GLY A 12 -16.19 7.13 -5.14
C GLY A 12 -16.80 6.79 -3.77
N GLY A 13 -16.32 5.75 -3.10
CA GLY A 13 -16.80 5.33 -1.78
C GLY A 13 -16.23 6.16 -0.63
N ALA A 14 -16.40 5.64 0.59
CA ALA A 14 -15.75 6.19 1.78
C ALA A 14 -14.23 6.19 1.58
N LYS A 15 -13.58 7.27 2.01
CA LYS A 15 -12.13 7.41 1.89
C LYS A 15 -11.45 6.49 2.88
N LEU A 16 -10.52 5.66 2.43
CA LEU A 16 -9.79 4.73 3.30
C LEU A 16 -8.42 5.26 3.72
N LEU A 17 -8.03 4.97 4.95
CA LEU A 17 -6.65 5.09 5.45
C LEU A 17 -6.05 3.69 5.62
N ILE A 18 -5.12 3.34 4.74
CA ILE A 18 -4.33 2.11 4.86
C ILE A 18 -3.01 2.44 5.55
N GLY A 19 -2.79 1.86 6.73
CA GLY A 19 -1.56 2.00 7.51
C GLY A 19 -0.49 0.99 7.10
N LEU A 20 0.72 1.48 6.83
CA LEU A 20 1.88 0.61 6.57
C LEU A 20 2.53 0.16 7.88
N ILE A 21 2.74 -1.16 7.98
CA ILE A 21 3.56 -1.78 9.02
C ILE A 21 4.91 -2.11 8.39
N HIS A 22 5.87 -1.21 8.58
CA HIS A 22 7.24 -1.40 8.12
C HIS A 22 7.97 -2.35 9.08
N LEU A 23 8.19 -3.59 8.65
CA LEU A 23 8.91 -4.55 9.45
C LEU A 23 10.38 -4.14 9.61
N ARG A 24 10.91 -4.40 10.79
CA ARG A 24 12.36 -4.41 11.06
C ARG A 24 13.04 -5.49 10.19
N PRO A 25 14.36 -5.43 10.00
CA PRO A 25 15.08 -6.43 9.20
C PRO A 25 14.71 -7.85 9.63
N LEU A 26 14.35 -8.70 8.68
CA LEU A 26 13.93 -10.09 8.91
C LEU A 26 15.11 -11.06 8.87
N PRO A 27 14.97 -12.29 9.40
CA PRO A 27 15.95 -13.36 9.16
C PRO A 27 16.32 -13.46 7.68
N GLY A 28 17.63 -13.48 7.39
CA GLY A 28 18.17 -13.46 6.03
C GLY A 28 18.53 -12.07 5.50
N SER A 29 17.96 -10.98 6.07
CA SER A 29 18.36 -9.62 5.70
C SER A 29 19.78 -9.29 6.19
N PRO A 30 20.59 -8.56 5.41
CA PRO A 30 21.93 -8.11 5.84
C PRO A 30 21.95 -7.27 7.12
N ARG A 31 20.82 -6.63 7.48
CA ARG A 31 20.70 -5.78 8.68
C ARG A 31 20.05 -6.50 9.86
N TYR A 32 19.76 -7.78 9.73
CA TYR A 32 19.19 -8.56 10.83
C TYR A 32 20.24 -8.80 11.92
N SER A 33 19.98 -8.24 13.09
CA SER A 33 20.85 -8.35 14.27
C SER A 33 20.50 -9.53 15.19
N GLY A 34 19.60 -10.41 14.75
CA GLY A 34 18.98 -11.41 15.64
C GLY A 34 17.78 -10.86 16.42
N GLY A 35 17.02 -11.76 17.05
CA GLY A 35 15.85 -11.42 17.87
C GLY A 35 14.58 -11.20 17.06
N PHE A 36 13.95 -12.30 16.61
CA PHE A 36 12.68 -12.22 15.89
C PHE A 36 11.54 -11.65 16.75
N ASP A 37 11.58 -11.86 18.06
CA ASP A 37 10.61 -11.31 19.00
C ASP A 37 10.52 -9.77 18.89
N ALA A 38 11.64 -9.09 18.69
CA ALA A 38 11.65 -7.64 18.57
C ALA A 38 11.10 -7.14 17.22
N VAL A 39 11.05 -7.98 16.19
CA VAL A 39 10.32 -7.72 14.94
C VAL A 39 8.82 -7.83 15.21
N LEU A 40 8.43 -8.90 15.91
CA LEU A 40 7.03 -9.20 16.20
C LEU A 40 6.40 -8.16 17.12
N GLU A 41 7.07 -7.83 18.23
CA GLU A 41 6.64 -6.79 19.19
C GLU A 41 6.46 -5.43 18.51
N GLY A 42 7.40 -5.03 17.65
CA GLY A 42 7.31 -3.78 16.90
C GLY A 42 6.13 -3.78 15.93
N ALA A 43 5.89 -4.88 15.22
CA ALA A 43 4.78 -5.00 14.29
C ALA A 43 3.41 -4.99 15.00
N LEU A 44 3.31 -5.61 16.17
CA LEU A 44 2.10 -5.60 17.00
C LEU A 44 1.85 -4.22 17.62
N ALA A 45 2.89 -3.51 18.07
CA ALA A 45 2.76 -2.14 18.55
C ALA A 45 2.29 -1.18 17.45
N ASP A 46 2.86 -1.29 16.25
CA ASP A 46 2.42 -0.51 15.08
C ASP A 46 0.96 -0.84 14.70
N THR A 47 0.57 -2.12 14.78
CA THR A 47 -0.81 -2.58 14.55
C THR A 47 -1.78 -1.91 15.52
N GLU A 48 -1.47 -1.95 16.82
CA GLU A 48 -2.29 -1.34 17.87
C GLU A 48 -2.41 0.18 17.65
N ALA A 49 -1.32 0.86 17.30
CA ALA A 49 -1.33 2.30 17.05
C ALA A 49 -2.18 2.69 15.83
N TRP A 50 -2.12 1.91 14.75
CA TRP A 50 -2.97 2.12 13.56
C TRP A 50 -4.45 1.86 13.86
N GLU A 51 -4.78 0.73 14.49
CA GLU A 51 -6.18 0.37 14.79
C GLU A 51 -6.81 1.34 15.79
N ASN A 52 -6.13 1.64 16.89
CA ASN A 52 -6.62 2.61 17.89
C ASN A 52 -6.60 4.06 17.38
N GLY A 53 -5.82 4.35 16.33
CA GLY A 53 -5.85 5.63 15.62
C GLY A 53 -6.97 5.74 14.59
N GLY A 54 -7.66 4.65 14.30
CA GLY A 54 -8.79 4.60 13.37
C GLY A 54 -8.41 4.39 11.91
N ALA A 55 -7.31 3.69 11.62
CA ALA A 55 -7.05 3.20 10.27
C ALA A 55 -8.08 2.16 9.83
N ASP A 56 -8.36 2.11 8.53
CA ASP A 56 -9.36 1.21 7.95
C ASP A 56 -8.77 -0.14 7.49
N ALA A 57 -7.45 -0.20 7.28
CA ALA A 57 -6.73 -1.41 6.88
C ALA A 57 -5.24 -1.32 7.20
N LEU A 58 -4.57 -2.47 7.20
CA LEU A 58 -3.14 -2.62 7.47
C LEU A 58 -2.44 -3.26 6.27
N CYS A 59 -1.25 -2.79 5.93
CA CYS A 59 -0.40 -3.40 4.91
C CYS A 59 1.00 -3.68 5.48
N ILE A 60 1.36 -4.96 5.58
CA ILE A 60 2.67 -5.40 6.07
C ILE A 60 3.69 -5.30 4.93
N GLU A 61 4.81 -4.62 5.19
CA GLU A 61 5.89 -4.42 4.22
C GLU A 61 7.24 -4.80 4.85
N ASN A 62 8.04 -5.63 4.18
CA ASN A 62 9.40 -6.01 4.64
C ASN A 62 10.44 -4.90 4.42
N TYR A 63 10.07 -3.65 4.71
CA TYR A 63 10.86 -2.45 4.45
C TYR A 63 12.28 -2.50 5.04
N GLY A 64 12.45 -3.13 6.21
CA GLY A 64 13.74 -3.28 6.86
C GLY A 64 14.75 -4.18 6.13
N ASP A 65 14.33 -4.94 5.12
CA ASP A 65 15.18 -5.96 4.49
C ASP A 65 16.26 -5.41 3.55
N ALA A 66 16.30 -4.10 3.32
CA ALA A 66 17.22 -3.46 2.37
C ALA A 66 18.70 -3.92 2.54
N PRO A 67 19.42 -4.20 1.42
CA PRO A 67 18.97 -4.16 0.03
C PRO A 67 17.97 -5.27 -0.32
N PHE A 68 16.98 -4.93 -1.16
CA PHE A 68 15.91 -5.86 -1.53
C PHE A 68 16.33 -6.80 -2.66
N TRP A 69 15.79 -8.02 -2.63
CA TRP A 69 15.80 -8.90 -3.79
C TRP A 69 15.01 -8.27 -4.94
N LYS A 70 15.51 -8.45 -6.16
CA LYS A 70 14.86 -7.96 -7.38
C LYS A 70 13.46 -8.54 -7.54
N SER A 71 13.32 -9.84 -7.32
CA SER A 71 12.06 -10.59 -7.39
C SER A 71 12.01 -11.60 -6.24
N ALA A 72 11.87 -12.90 -6.53
CA ALA A 72 11.63 -13.97 -5.59
C ALA A 72 12.49 -13.85 -4.30
N VAL A 73 11.84 -13.63 -3.16
CA VAL A 73 12.52 -13.57 -1.87
C VAL A 73 12.82 -14.97 -1.35
N PRO A 74 13.86 -15.15 -0.53
CA PRO A 74 14.15 -16.43 0.11
C PRO A 74 13.02 -16.94 1.03
N PRO A 75 12.91 -18.26 1.24
CA PRO A 75 11.88 -18.84 2.11
C PRO A 75 11.84 -18.26 3.52
N GLU A 76 12.98 -17.88 4.10
CA GLU A 76 13.07 -17.28 5.42
C GLU A 76 12.35 -15.93 5.53
N THR A 77 12.36 -15.11 4.46
CA THR A 77 11.59 -13.86 4.40
C THR A 77 10.09 -14.15 4.43
N ILE A 78 9.64 -15.11 3.62
CA ILE A 78 8.23 -15.52 3.55
C ILE A 78 7.77 -16.08 4.91
N ALA A 79 8.58 -16.97 5.51
CA ALA A 79 8.27 -17.57 6.81
C ALA A 79 8.17 -16.52 7.92
N ALA A 80 9.10 -15.56 7.96
CA ALA A 80 9.11 -14.48 8.92
C ALA A 80 7.88 -13.56 8.77
N MET A 81 7.56 -13.16 7.53
CA MET A 81 6.36 -12.35 7.26
C MET A 81 5.07 -13.10 7.57
N ALA A 82 5.02 -14.41 7.32
CA ALA A 82 3.87 -15.25 7.66
C ALA A 82 3.65 -15.34 9.17
N ALA A 83 4.73 -15.50 9.94
CA ALA A 83 4.66 -15.51 11.40
C ALA A 83 4.13 -14.17 11.94
N VAL A 84 4.64 -13.04 11.45
CA VAL A 84 4.13 -11.70 11.83
C VAL A 84 2.67 -11.53 11.41
N GLY A 85 2.32 -11.87 10.17
CA GLY A 85 0.96 -11.74 9.65
C GLY A 85 -0.07 -12.58 10.40
N ALA A 86 0.32 -13.79 10.85
CA ALA A 86 -0.53 -14.65 11.65
C ALA A 86 -0.83 -14.06 13.04
N GLU A 87 0.15 -13.45 13.71
CA GLU A 87 -0.09 -12.80 15.01
C GLU A 87 -0.92 -11.52 14.86
N ILE A 88 -0.64 -10.68 13.86
CA ILE A 88 -1.44 -9.48 13.57
C ILE A 88 -2.91 -9.87 13.31
N ARG A 89 -3.15 -10.95 12.56
CA ARG A 89 -4.51 -11.45 12.32
C ARG A 89 -5.20 -11.92 13.60
N ARG A 90 -4.47 -12.39 14.62
CA ARG A 90 -5.07 -12.77 15.91
C ARG A 90 -5.39 -11.55 16.78
N SER A 91 -4.60 -10.49 16.68
CA SER A 91 -4.78 -9.28 17.49
C SER A 91 -5.69 -8.23 16.85
N SER A 92 -5.83 -8.22 15.52
CA SER A 92 -6.56 -7.18 14.78
C SER A 92 -7.69 -7.75 13.91
N SER A 93 -8.79 -7.01 13.88
CA SER A 93 -9.94 -7.30 13.02
C SER A 93 -9.92 -6.55 11.69
N LEU A 94 -8.92 -5.68 11.47
CA LEU A 94 -8.82 -4.89 10.24
C LEU A 94 -8.50 -5.77 9.01
N PRO A 95 -8.93 -5.35 7.80
CA PRO A 95 -8.40 -5.88 6.55
C PRO A 95 -6.87 -5.83 6.55
N LEU A 96 -6.24 -6.93 6.13
CA LEU A 96 -4.79 -7.09 6.13
C LEU A 96 -4.31 -7.28 4.69
N GLY A 97 -3.22 -6.62 4.34
CA GLY A 97 -2.54 -6.85 3.08
C GLY A 97 -1.03 -6.96 3.23
N PHE A 98 -0.39 -7.35 2.14
CA PHE A 98 1.04 -7.61 2.09
C PHE A 98 1.70 -6.90 0.91
N ASN A 99 2.89 -6.36 1.14
CA ASN A 99 3.82 -5.92 0.11
C ASN A 99 5.17 -6.60 0.37
N VAL A 100 5.60 -7.47 -0.54
CA VAL A 100 6.93 -8.10 -0.48
C VAL A 100 7.87 -7.39 -1.44
N LEU A 101 8.71 -6.52 -0.88
CA LEU A 101 9.69 -5.73 -1.62
C LEU A 101 10.85 -6.64 -2.12
N ARG A 102 11.34 -6.42 -3.34
CA ARG A 102 10.98 -5.30 -4.22
C ARG A 102 9.77 -5.52 -5.13
N ASN A 103 9.52 -6.75 -5.60
CA ASN A 103 8.36 -7.03 -6.46
C ASN A 103 7.91 -8.51 -6.42
N ASP A 104 8.02 -9.18 -5.27
CA ASP A 104 7.59 -10.58 -5.14
C ASP A 104 6.08 -10.68 -4.86
N SER A 105 5.29 -10.45 -5.91
CA SER A 105 3.83 -10.52 -5.85
C SER A 105 3.29 -11.92 -5.56
N GLN A 106 4.04 -12.98 -5.90
CA GLN A 106 3.65 -14.37 -5.64
C GLN A 106 3.75 -14.67 -4.14
N ALA A 107 4.85 -14.27 -3.50
CA ALA A 107 4.98 -14.36 -2.04
C ALA A 107 3.90 -13.54 -1.32
N ALA A 108 3.63 -12.31 -1.78
CA ALA A 108 2.58 -11.47 -1.19
C ALA A 108 1.19 -12.13 -1.27
N LEU A 109 0.87 -12.76 -2.40
CA LEU A 109 -0.38 -13.51 -2.58
C LEU A 109 -0.44 -14.75 -1.68
N ALA A 110 0.65 -15.52 -1.59
CA ALA A 110 0.73 -16.68 -0.69
C ALA A 110 0.57 -16.28 0.78
N LEU A 111 1.18 -15.16 1.20
CA LEU A 111 1.03 -14.59 2.53
C LEU A 111 -0.42 -14.18 2.82
N CYS A 112 -1.11 -13.56 1.85
CA CYS A 112 -2.53 -13.26 1.98
C CYS A 112 -3.35 -14.53 2.22
N ALA A 113 -3.15 -15.58 1.41
CA ALA A 113 -3.86 -16.84 1.55
C ALA A 113 -3.59 -17.52 2.92
N ALA A 114 -2.35 -17.49 3.40
CA ALA A 114 -1.96 -18.12 4.67
C ALA A 114 -2.43 -17.33 5.90
N CYS A 115 -2.41 -16.00 5.85
CA CYS A 115 -2.65 -15.12 7.00
C CYS A 115 -4.06 -14.49 7.01
N GLY A 116 -4.91 -14.82 6.04
CA GLY A 116 -6.24 -14.19 5.89
C GLY A 116 -6.14 -12.73 5.44
N GLY A 117 -5.16 -12.41 4.60
CA GLY A 117 -5.07 -11.12 3.91
C GLY A 117 -6.09 -11.01 2.78
N SER A 118 -6.57 -9.80 2.52
CA SER A 118 -7.59 -9.50 1.50
C SER A 118 -7.09 -8.63 0.36
N PHE A 119 -5.85 -8.15 0.42
CA PHE A 119 -5.21 -7.45 -0.68
C PHE A 119 -3.70 -7.58 -0.66
N LEU A 120 -3.06 -7.40 -1.82
CA LEU A 120 -1.62 -7.22 -1.93
C LEU A 120 -1.30 -5.93 -2.67
N ARG A 121 -0.18 -5.31 -2.31
CA ARG A 121 0.41 -4.20 -3.05
C ARG A 121 1.52 -4.73 -3.95
N VAL A 122 1.47 -4.38 -5.23
CA VAL A 122 2.44 -4.82 -6.24
C VAL A 122 3.12 -3.60 -6.84
N ASN A 123 4.44 -3.52 -6.69
CA ASN A 123 5.21 -2.33 -7.09
C ASN A 123 5.32 -2.17 -8.62
N VAL A 124 5.41 -3.29 -9.35
CA VAL A 124 5.42 -3.35 -10.81
C VAL A 124 4.55 -4.54 -11.22
N LEU A 125 3.26 -4.30 -11.42
CA LEU A 125 2.32 -5.34 -11.87
C LEU A 125 2.44 -5.59 -13.38
N ALA A 126 2.60 -4.52 -14.15
CA ALA A 126 2.83 -4.51 -15.59
C ALA A 126 3.88 -3.45 -15.95
N ASN A 127 4.21 -3.37 -17.24
CA ASN A 127 5.27 -2.52 -17.77
C ASN A 127 6.66 -2.93 -17.26
N ALA A 128 7.66 -2.09 -17.55
CA ALA A 128 9.03 -2.26 -17.07
C ALA A 128 9.51 -0.96 -16.43
N ALA A 129 10.23 -1.09 -15.31
CA ALA A 129 10.77 0.01 -14.55
C ALA A 129 12.23 -0.22 -14.22
N VAL A 130 13.06 0.82 -14.35
CA VAL A 130 14.46 0.81 -13.91
C VAL A 130 14.49 1.22 -12.44
N THR A 131 15.08 0.38 -11.59
CA THR A 131 15.20 0.58 -10.15
C THR A 131 16.65 0.43 -9.68
N ASP A 132 16.89 0.59 -8.38
CA ASP A 132 18.16 0.26 -7.72
C ASP A 132 18.49 -1.25 -7.72
N GLN A 133 17.55 -2.11 -8.12
CA GLN A 133 17.74 -3.55 -8.38
C GLN A 133 17.86 -3.87 -9.89
N GLY A 134 17.95 -2.87 -10.76
CA GLY A 134 17.97 -3.02 -12.22
C GLY A 134 16.56 -2.97 -12.85
N ILE A 135 16.37 -3.61 -14.00
CA ILE A 135 15.08 -3.58 -14.72
C ILE A 135 14.11 -4.57 -14.08
N LEU A 136 13.02 -4.08 -13.50
CA LEU A 136 11.88 -4.88 -13.09
C LEU A 136 10.85 -4.96 -14.21
N GLU A 137 10.25 -6.13 -14.37
CA GLU A 137 9.22 -6.42 -15.37
C GLU A 137 7.99 -6.92 -14.63
N GLY A 138 6.81 -6.44 -15.03
CA GLY A 138 5.56 -6.84 -14.41
C GLY A 138 5.10 -8.23 -14.87
N GLU A 139 4.64 -9.04 -13.91
CA GLU A 139 4.26 -10.45 -14.13
C GLU A 139 2.76 -10.70 -13.91
N ALA A 140 1.91 -9.75 -14.30
CA ALA A 140 0.45 -9.82 -14.11
C ALA A 140 -0.16 -11.16 -14.54
N ALA A 141 0.23 -11.70 -15.70
CA ALA A 141 -0.32 -12.96 -16.21
C ALA A 141 -0.10 -14.15 -15.26
N SER A 142 1.08 -14.22 -14.62
CA SER A 142 1.39 -15.27 -13.64
C SER A 142 0.62 -15.04 -12.34
N LEU A 143 0.63 -13.80 -11.85
CA LEU A 143 -0.05 -13.42 -10.60
C LEU A 143 -1.57 -13.65 -10.66
N LEU A 144 -2.22 -13.25 -11.75
CA LEU A 144 -3.66 -13.35 -11.89
C LEU A 144 -4.12 -14.82 -11.97
N ARG A 145 -3.32 -15.69 -12.60
CA ARG A 145 -3.57 -17.14 -12.57
C ARG A 145 -3.38 -17.68 -11.17
N ALA A 146 -2.30 -17.34 -10.47
CA ALA A 146 -2.08 -17.78 -9.10
C ALA A 146 -3.24 -17.35 -8.17
N ARG A 147 -3.70 -16.10 -8.30
CA ARG A 147 -4.86 -15.59 -7.55
C ARG A 147 -6.10 -16.43 -7.79
N SER A 148 -6.39 -16.76 -9.05
CA SER A 148 -7.54 -17.60 -9.41
C SER A 148 -7.47 -19.00 -8.79
N HIS A 149 -6.28 -19.53 -8.52
CA HIS A 149 -6.10 -20.85 -7.91
C HIS A 149 -6.10 -20.79 -6.37
N LEU A 150 -5.58 -19.71 -5.78
CA LEU A 150 -5.45 -19.56 -4.33
C LEU A 150 -6.70 -18.97 -3.69
N ASP A 151 -7.08 -17.75 -4.07
CA ASP A 151 -8.31 -17.09 -3.61
C ASP A 151 -8.65 -15.90 -4.53
N PRO A 152 -9.72 -15.98 -5.33
CA PRO A 152 -10.09 -14.92 -6.27
C PRO A 152 -10.55 -13.62 -5.59
N ARG A 153 -10.81 -13.64 -4.27
CA ARG A 153 -11.27 -12.47 -3.51
C ARG A 153 -10.12 -11.53 -3.11
N ILE A 154 -8.87 -11.99 -3.17
CA ILE A 154 -7.70 -11.17 -2.80
C ILE A 154 -7.47 -10.10 -3.86
N ARG A 155 -7.49 -8.82 -3.45
CA ARG A 155 -7.40 -7.69 -4.36
C ARG A 155 -5.95 -7.32 -4.67
N ILE A 156 -5.65 -7.03 -5.92
CA ILE A 156 -4.33 -6.60 -6.39
C ILE A 156 -4.34 -5.08 -6.53
N LEU A 157 -3.63 -4.39 -5.65
CA LEU A 157 -3.42 -2.94 -5.72
C LEU A 157 -2.06 -2.67 -6.36
N ALA A 158 -2.05 -2.10 -7.56
CA ALA A 158 -0.83 -1.88 -8.32
C ALA A 158 -0.28 -0.46 -8.11
N ASP A 159 1.00 -0.33 -7.82
CA ASP A 159 1.66 0.98 -7.85
C ASP A 159 1.73 1.48 -9.31
N LEU A 160 1.28 2.72 -9.52
CA LEU A 160 1.52 3.47 -10.74
C LEU A 160 2.75 4.35 -10.49
N ARG A 161 3.85 3.98 -11.17
CA ARG A 161 5.20 4.56 -11.01
C ARG A 161 5.71 4.49 -9.57
N VAL A 162 6.22 3.32 -9.19
CA VAL A 162 6.78 3.06 -7.86
C VAL A 162 7.93 4.04 -7.53
N LYS A 163 7.98 4.43 -6.25
CA LYS A 163 9.10 5.12 -5.61
C LYS A 163 10.45 4.50 -6.02
N HIS A 164 11.50 5.32 -6.15
CA HIS A 164 12.85 4.86 -6.48
C HIS A 164 12.92 4.06 -7.80
N ALA A 165 12.07 4.42 -8.76
CA ALA A 165 12.08 3.84 -10.09
C ALA A 165 11.72 4.88 -11.15
N ALA A 166 12.07 4.58 -12.40
CA ALA A 166 11.64 5.30 -13.58
C ALA A 166 11.11 4.31 -14.61
N PRO A 167 10.12 4.69 -15.44
CA PRO A 167 9.69 3.82 -16.54
C PRO A 167 10.85 3.57 -17.51
N LEU A 168 10.94 2.34 -18.04
CA LEU A 168 12.01 1.97 -18.99
C LEU A 168 11.94 2.79 -20.29
N SER A 169 10.75 3.24 -20.66
CA SER A 169 10.49 4.13 -21.80
C SER A 169 9.48 5.20 -21.40
N PRO A 170 9.66 6.48 -21.79
CA PRO A 170 8.70 7.53 -21.47
C PRO A 170 7.31 7.23 -22.05
N ARG A 171 6.28 7.26 -21.21
CA ARG A 171 4.88 7.12 -21.61
C ARG A 171 3.99 8.10 -20.82
N PRO A 172 2.82 8.48 -21.36
CA PRO A 172 1.82 9.21 -20.59
C PRO A 172 1.34 8.39 -19.41
N ILE A 173 1.18 9.02 -18.25
CA ILE A 173 0.79 8.34 -17.02
C ILE A 173 -0.63 7.74 -17.13
N GLU A 174 -1.51 8.38 -17.90
CA GLU A 174 -2.86 7.92 -18.16
C GLU A 174 -2.87 6.59 -18.91
N GLU A 175 -2.02 6.44 -19.92
CA GLU A 175 -1.89 5.18 -20.66
C GLU A 175 -1.33 4.07 -19.78
N GLU A 176 -0.31 4.37 -18.96
CA GLU A 176 0.23 3.41 -18.00
C GLU A 176 -0.83 2.97 -16.98
N ALA A 177 -1.67 3.89 -16.52
CA ALA A 177 -2.77 3.60 -15.60
C ALA A 177 -3.84 2.71 -16.24
N VAL A 178 -4.25 3.05 -17.47
CA VAL A 178 -5.22 2.25 -18.25
C VAL A 178 -4.67 0.85 -18.49
N ASP A 179 -3.39 0.70 -18.85
CA ASP A 179 -2.74 -0.60 -19.03
C ASP A 179 -2.76 -1.44 -17.75
N LEU A 180 -2.52 -0.84 -16.57
CA LEU A 180 -2.59 -1.54 -15.29
C LEU A 180 -3.99 -2.10 -14.99
N VAL A 181 -5.04 -1.37 -15.36
CA VAL A 181 -6.42 -1.80 -15.08
C VAL A 181 -6.94 -2.73 -16.17
N GLU A 182 -6.91 -2.32 -17.43
CA GLU A 182 -7.57 -3.03 -18.53
C GLU A 182 -6.78 -4.24 -19.01
N ARG A 183 -5.43 -4.17 -18.97
CA ARG A 183 -4.57 -5.25 -19.47
C ARG A 183 -4.02 -6.12 -18.34
N ALA A 184 -3.60 -5.48 -17.25
CA ALA A 184 -3.02 -6.18 -16.11
C ALA A 184 -4.05 -6.60 -15.04
N LEU A 185 -5.30 -6.14 -15.17
CA LEU A 185 -6.43 -6.50 -14.30
C LEU A 185 -6.22 -6.15 -12.83
N ALA A 186 -5.57 -5.00 -12.56
CA ALA A 186 -5.48 -4.45 -11.21
C ALA A 186 -6.88 -4.11 -10.66
N ASP A 187 -7.14 -4.45 -9.40
CA ASP A 187 -8.41 -4.11 -8.72
C ASP A 187 -8.44 -2.67 -8.20
N GLY A 188 -7.28 -2.02 -8.17
CA GLY A 188 -7.08 -0.63 -7.80
C GLY A 188 -5.65 -0.21 -8.08
N ILE A 189 -5.42 1.10 -8.13
CA ILE A 189 -4.10 1.67 -8.39
C ILE A 189 -3.66 2.58 -7.26
N ILE A 190 -2.35 2.62 -7.01
CA ILE A 190 -1.72 3.45 -5.99
C ILE A 190 -0.76 4.40 -6.70
N LEU A 191 -1.05 5.71 -6.70
CA LEU A 191 -0.09 6.69 -7.18
C LEU A 191 0.90 6.99 -6.07
N THR A 192 2.19 6.76 -6.32
CA THR A 192 3.25 7.03 -5.34
C THR A 192 4.14 8.18 -5.80
N GLY A 193 4.56 9.04 -4.88
CA GLY A 193 5.60 10.02 -5.17
C GLY A 193 6.97 9.36 -5.44
N PRO A 194 7.94 10.13 -5.97
CA PRO A 194 9.16 9.59 -6.60
C PRO A 194 10.12 8.89 -5.64
N LYS A 195 9.98 9.12 -4.33
CA LYS A 195 10.78 8.49 -3.28
C LYS A 195 9.96 8.39 -2.00
N THR A 196 10.41 7.55 -1.06
CA THR A 196 9.77 7.41 0.26
C THR A 196 9.66 8.77 0.95
N GLY A 197 8.45 9.13 1.36
CA GLY A 197 8.15 10.40 2.04
C GLY A 197 7.91 11.60 1.09
N ALA A 198 8.08 11.45 -0.22
CA ALA A 198 7.70 12.46 -1.21
C ALA A 198 6.28 12.20 -1.73
N GLU A 199 5.47 13.26 -1.83
CA GLU A 199 4.09 13.21 -2.33
C GLU A 199 4.03 13.04 -3.86
N PRO A 200 3.00 12.37 -4.42
CA PRO A 200 2.76 12.37 -5.86
C PRO A 200 2.24 13.75 -6.32
N LEU A 201 2.46 14.09 -7.59
CA LEU A 201 1.88 15.32 -8.16
C LEU A 201 0.36 15.18 -8.17
N ILE A 202 -0.35 16.17 -7.60
CA ILE A 202 -1.81 16.10 -7.52
C ILE A 202 -2.44 16.10 -8.91
N GLU A 203 -1.82 16.82 -9.85
CA GLU A 203 -2.22 16.92 -11.24
C GLU A 203 -2.16 15.55 -11.93
N GLU A 204 -1.19 14.71 -11.56
CA GLU A 204 -1.11 13.32 -12.05
C GLU A 204 -2.27 12.47 -11.50
N VAL A 205 -2.62 12.63 -10.23
CA VAL A 205 -3.77 11.91 -9.62
C VAL A 205 -5.09 12.33 -10.29
N GLU A 206 -5.27 13.62 -10.56
CA GLU A 206 -6.45 14.16 -11.26
C GLU A 206 -6.55 13.64 -12.70
N ARG A 207 -5.42 13.64 -13.43
CA ARG A 207 -5.36 13.10 -14.80
C ARG A 207 -5.73 11.62 -14.83
N VAL A 208 -5.17 10.83 -13.92
CA VAL A 208 -5.47 9.39 -13.81
C VAL A 208 -6.92 9.14 -13.41
N ARG A 209 -7.48 9.92 -12.48
CA ARG A 209 -8.91 9.86 -12.14
C ARG A 209 -9.79 10.13 -13.36
N SER A 210 -9.40 11.07 -14.24
CA SER A 210 -10.22 11.42 -15.41
C SER A 210 -10.36 10.28 -16.42
N VAL A 211 -9.31 9.45 -16.58
CA VAL A 211 -9.33 8.29 -17.48
C VAL A 211 -9.84 7.01 -16.81
N LEU A 212 -9.83 6.93 -15.47
CA LEU A 212 -10.28 5.77 -14.69
C LEU A 212 -11.34 6.16 -13.63
N PRO A 213 -12.53 6.66 -14.04
CA PRO A 213 -13.54 7.17 -13.11
C PRO A 213 -14.12 6.09 -12.18
N LEU A 214 -14.11 4.82 -12.61
CA LEU A 214 -14.69 3.69 -11.89
C LEU A 214 -13.65 2.79 -11.20
N THR A 215 -12.36 3.13 -11.29
CA THR A 215 -11.31 2.35 -10.63
C THR A 215 -11.01 2.96 -9.26
N PRO A 216 -10.82 2.14 -8.21
CA PRO A 216 -10.31 2.64 -6.95
C PRO A 216 -8.89 3.20 -7.09
N ILE A 217 -8.69 4.43 -6.64
CA ILE A 217 -7.38 5.12 -6.69
C ILE A 217 -6.95 5.49 -5.28
N LEU A 218 -5.78 5.06 -4.86
CA LEU A 218 -5.16 5.48 -3.61
C LEU A 218 -3.99 6.42 -3.89
N ALA A 219 -3.81 7.44 -3.04
CA ALA A 219 -2.58 8.22 -3.02
C ALA A 219 -1.63 7.69 -1.94
N GLY A 220 -0.41 7.36 -2.31
CA GLY A 220 0.61 6.82 -1.42
C GLY A 220 1.91 7.61 -1.50
N SER A 221 2.80 7.37 -0.54
CA SER A 221 4.07 8.11 -0.37
C SER A 221 3.89 9.59 -0.03
N GLY A 222 4.51 10.04 1.07
CA GLY A 222 4.55 11.47 1.41
C GLY A 222 3.23 12.11 1.82
N ILE A 223 2.13 11.37 1.87
CA ILE A 223 0.87 11.84 2.43
C ILE A 223 1.04 12.12 3.93
N HIS A 224 0.62 13.30 4.37
CA HIS A 224 0.69 13.78 5.75
C HIS A 224 -0.46 14.77 6.04
N GLU A 225 -0.63 15.15 7.30
CA GLU A 225 -1.71 16.03 7.76
C GLU A 225 -1.89 17.35 6.97
N LYS A 226 -0.81 17.91 6.40
CA LYS A 226 -0.88 19.20 5.68
C LYS A 226 -1.28 19.09 4.21
N ASN A 227 -1.18 17.91 3.58
CA ASN A 227 -1.45 17.73 2.15
C ASN A 227 -2.63 16.80 1.88
N LEU A 228 -3.03 15.96 2.84
CA LEU A 228 -4.06 14.93 2.70
C LEU A 228 -5.32 15.43 1.98
N GLN A 229 -5.84 16.59 2.41
CA GLN A 229 -7.06 17.19 1.87
C GLN A 229 -7.03 17.41 0.35
N ARG A 230 -5.85 17.73 -0.21
CA ARG A 230 -5.68 17.95 -1.65
C ARG A 230 -6.00 16.70 -2.47
N TYR A 231 -5.75 15.52 -1.91
CA TYR A 231 -5.91 14.25 -2.61
C TYR A 231 -7.33 13.67 -2.52
N LEU A 232 -8.14 14.08 -1.53
CA LEU A 232 -9.44 13.44 -1.26
C LEU A 232 -10.47 13.62 -2.38
N ALA A 233 -10.33 14.67 -3.21
CA ALA A 233 -11.19 14.89 -4.35
C ALA A 233 -10.92 13.89 -5.50
N ALA A 234 -9.67 13.47 -5.69
CA ALA A 234 -9.24 12.65 -6.82
C ALA A 234 -8.94 11.18 -6.44
N SER A 235 -8.81 10.86 -5.15
CA SER A 235 -8.51 9.52 -4.63
C SER A 235 -9.63 8.99 -3.72
N ASP A 236 -9.73 7.67 -3.59
CA ASP A 236 -10.64 6.93 -2.72
C ASP A 236 -10.01 6.55 -1.38
N GLY A 237 -8.82 7.06 -1.12
CA GLY A 237 -8.10 6.78 0.11
C GLY A 237 -6.62 7.05 -0.04
N VAL A 238 -5.90 6.77 1.04
CA VAL A 238 -4.47 7.00 1.15
C VAL A 238 -3.77 5.83 1.79
N LEU A 239 -2.52 5.62 1.39
CA LEU A 239 -1.62 4.63 1.95
C LEU A 239 -0.46 5.34 2.66
N VAL A 240 -0.44 5.26 3.99
CA VAL A 240 0.42 6.09 4.85
C VAL A 240 1.38 5.23 5.65
N GLY A 241 2.65 5.64 5.68
CA GLY A 241 3.67 5.02 6.52
C GLY A 241 4.50 6.06 7.26
N SER A 242 5.47 6.67 6.58
CA SER A 242 6.49 7.54 7.18
C SER A 242 5.95 8.72 8.01
N SER A 243 4.82 9.31 7.62
CA SER A 243 4.28 10.48 8.33
C SER A 243 3.54 10.14 9.63
N ALA A 244 3.17 8.86 9.81
CA ALA A 244 2.58 8.37 11.06
C ALA A 244 3.64 7.95 12.08
N LYS A 245 4.91 7.87 11.69
CA LYS A 245 6.04 7.50 12.57
C LYS A 245 6.40 8.63 13.52
N GLU A 246 6.91 8.32 14.72
CA GLU A 246 7.27 9.34 15.72
C GLU A 246 8.29 10.35 15.20
N GLN A 247 9.38 9.86 14.61
CA GLN A 247 10.48 10.69 14.11
C GLN A 247 10.98 10.23 12.74
N ALA A 248 11.52 9.02 12.68
CA ALA A 248 12.11 8.44 11.47
C ALA A 248 11.37 7.16 11.06
N ILE A 249 11.65 6.65 9.86
CA ILE A 249 10.89 5.55 9.25
C ILE A 249 10.93 4.24 10.07
N ASP A 250 12.00 4.07 10.84
CA ASP A 250 12.32 2.94 11.71
C ASP A 250 11.81 3.10 13.16
N THR A 251 11.21 4.25 13.49
CA THR A 251 10.57 4.47 14.79
C THR A 251 9.17 3.84 14.86
N PRO A 252 8.55 3.69 16.04
CA PRO A 252 7.17 3.24 16.15
C PRO A 252 6.16 4.20 15.49
N VAL A 253 4.98 3.70 15.17
CA VAL A 253 3.83 4.51 14.76
C VAL A 253 3.28 5.30 15.95
N ASP A 254 3.13 6.61 15.77
CA ASP A 254 2.50 7.52 16.74
C ASP A 254 0.98 7.54 16.51
N ARG A 255 0.24 6.90 17.42
CA ARG A 255 -1.23 6.88 17.43
C ARG A 255 -1.86 8.26 17.26
N ARG A 256 -1.30 9.32 17.87
CA ARG A 256 -1.88 10.69 17.78
C ARG A 256 -1.80 11.24 16.36
N LYS A 257 -0.74 10.90 15.62
CA LYS A 257 -0.61 11.27 14.21
C LYS A 257 -1.64 10.52 13.36
N VAL A 258 -1.87 9.23 13.65
CA VAL A 258 -2.93 8.44 13.02
C VAL A 258 -4.31 9.06 13.28
N GLU A 259 -4.66 9.34 14.54
CA GLU A 259 -5.95 9.96 14.90
C GLU A 259 -6.18 11.29 14.16
N LYS A 260 -5.13 12.09 13.99
CA LYS A 260 -5.20 13.36 13.25
C LYS A 260 -5.44 13.13 11.75
N LEU A 261 -4.77 12.15 11.15
CA LEU A 261 -5.01 11.76 9.75
C LEU A 261 -6.45 11.26 9.55
N THR A 262 -6.92 10.35 10.40
CA THR A 262 -8.27 9.79 10.37
C THR A 262 -9.33 10.88 10.50
N ARG A 263 -9.14 11.84 11.42
CA ARG A 263 -10.04 12.99 11.56
C ARG A 263 -10.10 13.80 10.28
N LEU A 264 -8.94 14.15 9.71
CA LEU A 264 -8.88 14.92 8.47
C LEU A 264 -9.53 14.17 7.30
N LEU A 265 -9.33 12.86 7.19
CA LEU A 265 -9.91 12.02 6.14
C LEU A 265 -11.45 12.07 6.11
N HIS A 266 -12.06 12.13 7.30
CA HIS A 266 -13.51 12.06 7.48
C HIS A 266 -14.19 13.43 7.67
N ILE A 267 -13.45 14.55 7.55
CA ILE A 267 -14.08 15.88 7.52
C ILE A 267 -14.84 16.01 6.19
N PRO A 268 -16.16 16.31 6.22
CA PRO A 268 -16.90 16.60 5.00
C PRO A 268 -16.26 17.77 4.25
N PRO A 269 -16.17 17.73 2.92
CA PRO A 269 -15.68 18.88 2.17
C PRO A 269 -16.52 20.12 2.55
N PRO A 270 -15.90 21.31 2.70
CA PRO A 270 -16.66 22.52 2.99
C PRO A 270 -17.75 22.68 1.93
N SER A 271 -19.00 22.86 2.38
CA SER A 271 -20.14 23.08 1.50
C SER A 271 -19.80 24.20 0.54
N ARG A 272 -19.82 23.94 -0.77
CA ARG A 272 -19.76 25.01 -1.78
C ARG A 272 -20.94 25.94 -1.49
N MET A 273 -20.68 27.12 -0.92
CA MET A 273 -21.69 28.17 -0.90
C MET A 273 -22.03 28.46 -2.36
N GLY A 274 -23.23 28.06 -2.78
CA GLY A 274 -23.76 28.43 -4.08
C GLY A 274 -23.77 29.95 -4.21
N PRO A 275 -23.62 30.50 -5.42
CA PRO A 275 -23.66 31.94 -5.61
C PRO A 275 -24.97 32.46 -5.02
N SER A 276 -24.84 33.37 -4.05
CA SER A 276 -25.94 34.17 -3.52
C SER A 276 -26.71 34.75 -4.71
N ARG A 277 -27.98 34.35 -4.86
CA ARG A 277 -28.86 34.96 -5.86
C ARG A 277 -28.93 36.46 -5.55
N PRO A 278 -28.62 37.35 -6.51
CA PRO A 278 -28.94 38.76 -6.34
C PRO A 278 -30.47 38.92 -6.33
N GLU A 279 -30.94 39.76 -5.41
CA GLU A 279 -32.33 40.24 -5.30
C GLU A 279 -32.76 41.07 -6.52
#